data_AF-F1YS75-F1
#
_entry.id   AF-F1YS75-F1
#
_cell.length_a   1.000
_cell.length_b   1.000
_cell.length_c   1.000
_cell.angle_alpha   90.00
_cell.angle_beta   90.00
_cell.angle_gamma   90.00
#
_symmetry.space_group_name_H-M   'P 1'
#
loop_
_entity.id
_entity.type
_entity.pdbx_description
1 polymer ?
#
loop_
_entity_poly.entity_id
_entity_poly.type
_entity_poly.pdbx_seq_one_letter_code
_entity_poly.pdbx_strand_id
1 'polypeptide(L)'
;MNALVFLLRSFGIYLLAGFAEIAGCFAVWLWIKEGRSGWLTVPGLISLCIFAFLLTRIDEESASRAYAAYGGVYITASLIWMRCVEGRTPDKWEMTGALICLLGAGVILLAPRHG
;
A
#
# COMPACT_ATOMS: atom_id res chain seq x y z
N MET A 1 -6.76 20.68 16.96
CA MET A 1 -6.07 20.26 15.72
C MET A 1 -7.16 19.83 14.74
N ASN A 2 -7.28 20.49 13.58
CA ASN A 2 -8.42 20.32 12.68
C ASN A 2 -8.47 18.89 12.11
N ALA A 3 -9.65 18.23 12.13
CA ALA A 3 -9.83 16.86 11.65
C ALA A 3 -9.25 16.61 10.24
N LEU A 4 -9.30 17.64 9.38
CA LEU A 4 -8.67 17.63 8.06
C LEU A 4 -7.16 17.35 8.11
N VAL A 5 -6.43 17.96 9.05
CA VAL A 5 -4.97 17.79 9.20
C VAL A 5 -4.64 16.36 9.63
N PHE A 6 -5.46 15.76 10.49
CA PHE A 6 -5.31 14.36 10.90
C PHE A 6 -5.50 13.40 9.72
N LEU A 7 -6.58 13.59 8.94
CA LEU A 7 -6.87 12.77 7.76
C LEU A 7 -5.77 12.86 6.70
N LEU A 8 -5.31 14.07 6.39
CA LEU A 8 -4.22 14.28 5.43
C LEU A 8 -2.92 13.63 5.89
N ARG A 9 -2.61 13.69 7.19
CA ARG A 9 -1.43 13.04 7.76
C ARG A 9 -1.51 11.52 7.65
N SER A 10 -2.61 10.90 8.07
CA SER A 10 -2.79 9.45 8.01
C SER A 10 -2.76 8.94 6.57
N PHE A 11 -3.41 9.65 5.65
CA PHE A 11 -3.38 9.32 4.23
C PHE A 11 -1.96 9.42 3.64
N GLY A 12 -1.21 10.46 3.99
CA GLY A 12 0.20 10.60 3.59
C GLY A 12 1.07 9.45 4.11
N ILE A 13 0.86 9.00 5.35
CA ILE A 13 1.57 7.85 5.92
C ILE A 13 1.20 6.57 5.17
N TYR A 14 -0.08 6.32 4.88
CA TYR A 14 -0.49 5.14 4.11
C TYR A 14 0.11 5.12 2.70
N LEU A 15 0.18 6.27 2.01
CA LEU A 15 0.81 6.36 0.70
C LEU A 15 2.31 6.03 0.76
N LEU A 16 3.04 6.65 1.70
CA LEU A 16 4.47 6.38 1.89
C LEU A 16 4.71 4.91 2.24
N ALA A 17 3.87 4.34 3.10
CA ALA A 17 3.90 2.92 3.44
C ALA A 17 3.65 2.04 2.20
N GLY A 18 2.68 2.39 1.36
CA GLY A 18 2.35 1.68 0.13
C GLY A 18 3.52 1.62 -0.83
N PHE A 19 4.11 2.78 -1.13
CA PHE A 19 5.27 2.85 -2.03
C PHE A 19 6.50 2.17 -1.44
N ALA A 20 6.74 2.27 -0.12
CA ALA A 20 7.84 1.58 0.53
C ALA A 20 7.70 0.05 0.47
N GLU A 21 6.49 -0.48 0.70
CA GLU A 21 6.23 -1.92 0.57
C GLU A 21 6.43 -2.38 -0.88
N ILE A 22 5.80 -1.70 -1.84
CA ILE A 22 5.89 -2.05 -3.26
C ILE A 22 7.34 -2.00 -3.73
N ALA A 23 8.09 -0.94 -3.43
CA ALA A 23 9.49 -0.82 -3.80
C ALA A 23 10.36 -1.94 -3.19
N GLY A 24 10.10 -2.29 -1.93
CA GLY A 24 10.81 -3.35 -1.22
C GLY A 24 10.58 -4.72 -1.86
N CYS A 25 9.32 -5.07 -2.11
CA CYS A 25 8.93 -6.30 -2.80
C CYS A 25 9.45 -6.32 -4.25
N PHE A 26 9.36 -5.20 -4.96
CA PHE A 26 9.80 -5.08 -6.35
C PHE A 26 11.31 -5.26 -6.48
N ALA A 27 12.12 -4.79 -5.52
CA ALA A 27 13.56 -5.02 -5.54
C ALA A 27 13.93 -6.52 -5.49
N VAL A 28 13.17 -7.32 -4.73
CA VAL A 28 13.32 -8.78 -4.71
C VAL A 28 12.83 -9.41 -6.02
N TRP A 29 11.74 -8.90 -6.59
CA TRP A 29 11.26 -9.31 -7.92
C TRP A 29 12.32 -9.08 -8.99
N LEU A 30 12.94 -7.91 -9.03
CA LEU A 30 14.01 -7.57 -9.97
C LEU A 30 15.19 -8.56 -9.87
N TRP A 31 15.56 -8.97 -8.66
CA TRP A 31 16.61 -9.96 -8.47
C TRP A 31 16.18 -11.34 -8.97
N ILE A 32 15.07 -11.87 -8.48
CA ILE A 32 14.69 -13.28 -8.70
C ILE A 32 14.10 -13.49 -10.10
N LYS A 33 13.26 -12.57 -10.58
CA LYS A 33 12.50 -12.71 -11.84
C LYS A 33 13.18 -12.06 -13.03
N GLU A 34 13.88 -10.94 -12.83
CA GLU A 34 14.61 -10.26 -13.91
C GLU A 34 16.12 -10.54 -13.93
N GLY A 35 16.63 -11.33 -12.99
CA GLY A 35 18.06 -11.70 -12.93
C GLY A 35 18.98 -10.52 -12.63
N ARG A 36 18.46 -9.42 -12.06
CA ARG A 36 19.28 -8.27 -11.66
C ARG A 36 20.15 -8.61 -10.45
N SER A 37 21.07 -7.73 -10.11
CA SER A 37 21.98 -7.93 -8.98
C SER A 37 21.23 -8.16 -7.66
N GLY A 38 21.60 -9.22 -6.93
CA GLY A 38 21.06 -9.51 -5.60
C GLY A 38 21.34 -8.42 -4.57
N TRP A 39 22.28 -7.52 -4.84
CA TRP A 39 22.51 -6.33 -4.02
C TRP A 39 21.30 -5.40 -3.92
N LEU A 40 20.35 -5.49 -4.86
CA LEU A 40 19.07 -4.76 -4.78
C LEU A 40 18.21 -5.17 -3.58
N THR A 41 18.43 -6.36 -3.02
CA THR A 41 17.69 -6.81 -1.83
C THR A 41 17.99 -6.01 -0.58
N VAL A 42 19.21 -5.46 -0.45
CA VAL A 42 19.58 -4.66 0.72
C VAL A 42 18.72 -3.40 0.84
N PRO A 43 18.65 -2.51 -0.18
CA PRO A 43 17.72 -1.37 -0.13
C PRO A 43 16.25 -1.84 -0.12
N GLY A 44 15.92 -2.98 -0.74
CA GLY A 44 14.57 -3.54 -0.68
C GLY A 44 14.11 -3.89 0.74
N LEU A 45 14.94 -4.60 1.50
CA LEU A 45 14.69 -4.94 2.90
C LEU A 45 14.59 -3.70 3.79
N ILE A 46 15.46 -2.71 3.57
CA ILE A 46 15.38 -1.42 4.27
C ILE A 46 14.02 -0.74 3.99
N SER A 47 13.56 -0.78 2.74
CA SER A 47 12.25 -0.25 2.35
C SER A 47 11.11 -0.96 3.07
N LEU A 48 11.17 -2.30 3.20
CA LEU A 48 10.17 -3.07 3.96
C LEU A 48 10.19 -2.74 5.47
N CYS A 49 11.37 -2.51 6.06
CA CYS A 49 11.47 -2.06 7.44
C CYS A 49 10.86 -0.66 7.62
N ILE A 50 11.07 0.25 6.67
CA ILE A 50 10.45 1.59 6.67
C ILE A 50 8.93 1.46 6.59
N PHE A 51 8.42 0.63 5.69
CA PHE A 51 7.00 0.33 5.58
C PHE A 51 6.39 -0.12 6.92
N ALA A 52 7.00 -1.15 7.54
CA ALA A 52 6.53 -1.67 8.82
C ALA A 52 6.50 -0.57 9.89
N PHE A 53 7.55 0.25 9.96
CA PHE A 53 7.62 1.37 10.89
C PHE A 53 6.55 2.44 10.61
N LEU A 54 6.29 2.78 9.34
CA LEU A 54 5.28 3.77 8.97
C LEU A 54 3.87 3.34 9.40
N LEU A 55 3.51 2.06 9.23
CA LEU A 55 2.22 1.55 9.68
C LEU A 55 2.01 1.70 11.19
N THR A 56 3.06 1.56 12.01
CA THR A 56 2.94 1.77 13.47
C THR A 56 2.62 3.23 13.86
N ARG A 57 2.76 4.18 12.94
CA ARG A 57 2.48 5.61 13.19
C ARG A 57 1.03 5.99 12.95
N ILE A 58 0.18 5.04 12.57
CA ILE A 58 -1.21 5.28 12.26
C ILE A 58 -2.02 5.13 13.56
N ASP A 59 -2.70 6.21 13.93
CA ASP A 59 -3.63 6.24 15.06
C ASP A 59 -4.95 5.55 14.67
N GLU A 60 -4.97 4.21 14.75
CA GLU A 60 -6.18 3.40 14.60
C GLU A 60 -6.23 2.35 15.72
N GLU A 61 -7.38 2.24 16.39
CA GLU A 61 -7.53 1.36 17.57
C GLU A 61 -7.44 -0.13 17.22
N SER A 62 -7.71 -0.50 15.96
CA SER A 62 -7.64 -1.87 15.49
C SER A 62 -6.65 -2.01 14.34
N ALA A 63 -5.64 -2.85 14.56
CA ALA A 63 -4.67 -3.21 13.54
C ALA A 63 -5.35 -3.73 12.26
N SER A 64 -6.39 -4.56 12.38
CA SER A 64 -7.08 -5.12 11.20
C SER A 64 -7.77 -4.04 10.35
N ARG A 65 -8.28 -2.97 10.98
CA ARG A 65 -8.84 -1.83 10.27
C ARG A 65 -7.77 -0.98 9.59
N ALA A 66 -6.64 -0.77 10.28
CA ALA A 66 -5.50 -0.08 9.70
C ALA A 66 -4.99 -0.84 8.46
N TYR A 67 -4.85 -2.17 8.56
CA TYR A 67 -4.46 -3.01 7.43
C TYR A 67 -5.51 -3.03 6.29
N ALA A 68 -6.81 -2.96 6.60
CA ALA A 68 -7.85 -2.89 5.57
C ALA A 68 -7.83 -1.54 4.82
N ALA A 69 -7.70 -0.42 5.53
CA ALA A 69 -7.50 0.90 4.92
C ALA A 69 -6.23 0.94 4.09
N TYR A 70 -5.13 0.43 4.66
CA TYR A 70 -3.87 0.29 3.95
C TYR A 70 -4.01 -0.54 2.68
N GLY A 71 -4.68 -1.68 2.73
CA GLY A 71 -4.88 -2.55 1.57
C GLY A 71 -5.54 -1.83 0.39
N GLY A 72 -6.51 -0.95 0.66
CA GLY A 72 -7.11 -0.10 -0.38
C GLY A 72 -6.10 0.88 -0.99
N VAL A 73 -5.29 1.53 -0.16
CA VAL A 73 -4.21 2.43 -0.62
C VAL A 73 -3.15 1.66 -1.40
N TYR A 74 -2.75 0.48 -0.93
CA TYR A 74 -1.78 -0.40 -1.59
C TYR A 74 -2.23 -0.77 -3.00
N ILE A 75 -3.48 -1.18 -3.19
CA ILE A 75 -4.01 -1.55 -4.52
C ILE A 75 -3.93 -0.36 -5.47
N THR A 76 -4.32 0.84 -5.00
CA THR A 76 -4.25 2.04 -5.83
C THR A 76 -2.81 2.42 -6.15
N ALA A 77 -1.92 2.36 -5.16
CA ALA A 77 -0.49 2.61 -5.33
C ALA A 77 0.16 1.60 -6.29
N SER A 78 -0.25 0.33 -6.26
CA SER A 78 0.24 -0.73 -7.16
C SER A 78 -0.14 -0.45 -8.61
N LEU A 79 -1.36 0.04 -8.88
CA LEU A 79 -1.75 0.42 -10.24
C LEU A 79 -0.95 1.63 -10.75
N ILE A 80 -0.70 2.61 -9.88
CA ILE A 80 0.15 3.77 -10.20
C ILE A 80 1.60 3.32 -10.45
N TRP A 81 2.13 2.44 -9.60
CA TRP A 81 3.47 1.88 -9.73
C TRP A 81 3.64 1.13 -11.05
N MET A 82 2.69 0.27 -11.39
CA MET A 82 2.69 -0.46 -12.66
C MET A 82 2.75 0.52 -13.85
N ARG A 83 2.02 1.65 -13.77
CA ARG A 83 2.02 2.65 -14.85
C ARG A 83 3.33 3.43 -14.94
N CYS A 84 3.89 3.83 -13.79
CA CYS A 84 5.02 4.76 -13.71
C CYS A 84 6.38 4.06 -13.75
N VAL A 85 6.52 2.91 -13.10
CA VAL A 85 7.78 2.18 -12.94
C VAL A 85 7.89 1.05 -13.95
N GLU A 86 6.82 0.27 -14.13
CA GLU A 86 6.82 -0.86 -15.08
C GLU A 86 6.39 -0.45 -16.49
N GLY A 87 5.82 0.75 -16.67
CA GLY A 87 5.40 1.28 -17.97
C GLY A 87 4.15 0.62 -18.55
N ARG A 88 3.47 -0.26 -17.80
CA ARG A 88 2.27 -0.98 -18.24
C ARG A 88 0.99 -0.24 -17.84
N THR A 89 0.04 -0.13 -18.76
CA THR A 89 -1.29 0.41 -18.45
C THR A 89 -2.18 -0.67 -17.84
N PRO A 90 -2.90 -0.37 -16.74
CA PRO A 90 -3.87 -1.29 -16.19
C PRO A 90 -4.91 -1.70 -17.23
N ASP A 91 -5.18 -2.99 -17.33
CA ASP A 91 -6.26 -3.48 -18.17
C ASP A 91 -7.62 -3.36 -17.47
N LYS A 92 -8.69 -3.63 -18.23
CA LYS A 92 -10.06 -3.52 -17.73
C LYS A 92 -10.35 -4.47 -16.57
N TRP A 93 -9.68 -5.62 -16.52
CA TRP A 93 -9.87 -6.62 -15.47
C TRP A 93 -9.13 -6.21 -14.20
N GLU A 94 -7.91 -5.69 -14.32
CA GLU A 94 -7.14 -5.12 -13.21
C GLU A 94 -7.90 -3.93 -12.59
N MET A 95 -8.48 -3.05 -13.42
CA MET A 95 -9.33 -1.95 -12.93
C MET A 95 -10.60 -2.44 -12.22
N THR A 96 -11.27 -3.45 -12.78
CA THR A 96 -12.51 -4.00 -12.19
C THR A 96 -12.20 -4.70 -10.87
N GLY A 97 -11.13 -5.49 -10.82
CA GLY A 97 -10.67 -6.14 -9.59
C GLY A 97 -10.29 -5.11 -8.51
N ALA A 98 -9.57 -4.05 -8.88
CA ALA A 98 -9.24 -2.98 -7.96
C ALA A 98 -10.49 -2.32 -7.37
N LEU A 99 -11.51 -2.04 -8.20
CA LEU A 99 -12.78 -1.50 -7.72
C LEU A 99 -13.45 -2.42 -6.69
N ILE A 100 -13.51 -3.73 -6.97
CA ILE A 100 -14.09 -4.72 -6.05
C ILE A 100 -13.34 -4.73 -4.72
N CYS A 101 -12.00 -4.74 -4.75
CA CYS A 101 -11.20 -4.73 -3.54
C CYS A 101 -11.36 -3.43 -2.74
N LEU A 102 -11.44 -2.28 -3.41
CA LEU A 102 -11.70 -0.99 -2.76
C LEU A 102 -13.09 -0.95 -2.09
N LEU A 103 -14.11 -1.51 -2.74
CA LEU A 103 -15.43 -1.67 -2.14
C LEU A 103 -15.38 -2.57 -0.91
N GLY A 104 -14.66 -3.70 -0.98
CA GLY A 104 -14.45 -4.60 0.16
C GLY A 104 -13.74 -3.92 1.34
N ALA A 105 -12.69 -3.14 1.06
CA ALA A 105 -12.02 -2.32 2.08
C ALA A 105 -12.99 -1.29 2.69
N GLY A 106 -13.81 -0.64 1.86
CA GLY A 106 -14.86 0.27 2.29
C GLY A 106 -15.86 -0.39 3.24
N VAL A 107 -16.29 -1.63 2.95
CA VAL A 107 -17.16 -2.40 3.84
C VAL A 107 -16.51 -2.62 5.21
N ILE A 108 -15.24 -3.02 5.27
CA ILE A 108 -14.54 -3.26 6.55
C ILE A 108 -14.43 -1.97 7.37
N LEU A 109 -14.21 -0.83 6.71
CA LEU A 109 -14.03 0.45 7.38
C LEU A 109 -15.35 1.06 7.85
N LEU A 110 -16.41 0.95 7.05
CA LEU A 110 -17.68 1.64 7.23
C LEU A 110 -18.77 0.77 7.87
N ALA A 111 -18.58 -0.54 7.98
CA ALA A 111 -19.57 -1.44 8.58
C ALA A 111 -19.98 -0.95 9.98
N PRO A 112 -21.30 -0.84 10.25
CA PRO A 112 -21.81 -0.47 11.56
C PRO A 112 -21.33 -1.45 12.62
N ARG A 113 -20.82 -0.92 13.73
CA ARG A 113 -20.46 -1.72 14.89
C ARG A 113 -21.65 -1.71 15.83
N HIS A 114 -22.46 -2.75 15.80
CA HIS A 114 -23.30 -3.04 16.96
C HIS A 114 -22.36 -3.60 18.03
N GLY A 115 -22.20 -2.83 19.12
CA GLY A 115 -21.79 -3.39 20.41
C GLY A 115 -22.94 -4.17 21.02
#